data_AF-A0A2N2FIW0-F1
#
_entry.id   AF-A0A2N2FIW0-F1
#
_cell.length_a   1.000
_cell.length_b   1.000
_cell.length_c   1.000
_cell.angle_alpha   90.00
_cell.angle_beta   90.00
_cell.angle_gamma   90.00
#
_symmetry.space_group_name_H-M   'P 1'
#
loop_
_entity.id
_entity.type
_entity.pdbx_description
1 polymer ?
#
loop_
_entity_poly.entity_id
_entity_poly.type
_entity_poly.pdbx_seq_one_letter_code
_entity_poly.pdbx_strand_id
1 'polypeptide(L)' 'HTVMFGGIGERLEIAHRAYSRDNFAKGAIRAAKWIVHQENGLYDMQDVLGLREIK' A
#
# COMPACT_ATOMS: atom_id res chain seq x y z
N HIS A 1 -12.10 -4.18 -0.28
CA HIS A 1 -12.08 -3.75 -1.68
C HIS A 1 -11.64 -4.92 -2.55
N THR A 2 -12.27 -5.08 -3.71
CA THR A 2 -11.92 -6.13 -4.67
C THR A 2 -11.74 -5.49 -6.03
N VAL A 3 -10.64 -5.81 -6.70
CA VAL A 3 -10.39 -5.50 -8.10
C VAL A 3 -10.45 -6.82 -8.87
N MET A 4 -11.12 -6.81 -10.01
CA MET A 4 -11.38 -8.00 -10.81
C MET A 4 -10.99 -7.74 -12.26
N PHE A 5 -10.24 -8.67 -12.84
CA PHE A 5 -9.87 -8.69 -14.26
C PHE A 5 -10.52 -9.92 -14.89
N GLY A 6 -11.41 -9.72 -15.86
CA GLY A 6 -12.15 -10.79 -16.52
C GLY A 6 -11.70 -11.00 -17.97
N GLY A 7 -11.51 -12.26 -18.35
CA GLY A 7 -11.25 -12.71 -19.71
C GLY A 7 -12.28 -13.76 -20.15
N ILE A 8 -12.22 -14.19 -21.41
CA ILE A 8 -13.08 -15.29 -21.88
C ILE A 8 -12.62 -16.58 -21.19
N GLY A 9 -13.49 -17.16 -20.36
CA GLY A 9 -13.21 -18.42 -19.66
C GLY A 9 -12.39 -18.29 -18.38
N GLU A 10 -11.97 -17.09 -17.98
CA GLU A 10 -11.17 -16.89 -16.78
C GLU A 10 -11.39 -15.54 -16.09
N ARG A 11 -10.94 -15.46 -14.83
CA ARG A 11 -10.98 -14.24 -14.03
C ARG A 11 -9.90 -14.25 -12.95
N LEU A 12 -9.20 -13.13 -12.81
CA LEU A 12 -8.28 -12.85 -11.72
C LEU A 12 -8.88 -11.82 -10.76
N GLU A 13 -8.78 -12.08 -9.46
CA GLU A 13 -9.26 -11.16 -8.43
C GLU A 13 -8.19 -10.85 -7.40
N ILE A 14 -8.10 -9.56 -7.04
CA ILE A 14 -7.27 -9.07 -5.95
C ILE A 14 -8.21 -8.44 -4.93
N ALA A 15 -8.29 -9.04 -3.74
CA ALA A 15 -9.20 -8.59 -2.68
C ALA A 15 -8.42 -8.21 -1.41
N HIS A 16 -8.60 -6.97 -0.96
CA HIS A 16 -8.15 -6.49 0.35
C HIS A 16 -9.34 -6.43 1.32
N ARG A 17 -9.25 -7.13 2.45
CA ARG A 17 -10.24 -7.10 3.54
C ARG A 17 -9.55 -6.60 4.81
N ALA A 18 -9.99 -5.44 5.32
CA ALA A 18 -9.53 -4.93 6.61
C ALA A 18 -10.55 -5.30 7.69
N TYR A 19 -10.16 -6.13 8.65
CA TYR A 19 -11.02 -6.57 9.75
C TYR A 19 -11.08 -5.56 10.91
N SER A 20 -10.03 -4.75 11.06
CA SER A 20 -9.97 -3.68 12.06
C SER A 20 -9.20 -2.48 11.51
N ARG A 21 -9.28 -1.36 12.24
CA ARG A 21 -8.56 -0.12 11.91
C ARG A 21 -7.07 -0.16 12.29
N ASP A 22 -6.64 -1.17 13.06
CA ASP A 22 -5.27 -1.28 13.54
C ASP A 22 -4.25 -1.37 12.41
N ASN A 23 -4.63 -1.96 11.27
CA ASN A 23 -3.77 -2.04 10.10
C ASN A 23 -3.32 -0.66 9.62
N PHE A 24 -4.22 0.33 9.63
CA PHE A 24 -3.91 1.69 9.24
C PHE A 24 -3.05 2.41 10.28
N ALA A 25 -3.33 2.20 11.57
CA ALA A 25 -2.53 2.76 12.66
C ALA A 25 -1.08 2.25 12.62
N LYS A 26 -0.88 0.94 12.42
CA LYS A 26 0.44 0.34 12.23
C LYS A 26 1.15 0.91 11.00
N GLY A 27 0.43 1.14 9.91
CA GLY A 27 0.95 1.81 8.71
C GLY A 27 1.43 3.23 8.99
N ALA A 28 0.67 4.03 9.72
CA ALA A 28 1.05 5.39 10.11
C ALA A 28 2.28 5.41 11.03
N ILE A 29 2.36 4.50 12.01
CA ILE A 29 3.55 4.36 12.88
C ILE A 29 4.78 3.96 12.06
N ARG A 30 4.62 3.07 11.07
CA ARG A 30 5.71 2.71 10.15
C ARG A 30 6.17 3.93 9.34
N ALA A 31 5.24 4.71 8.78
CA ALA A 31 5.56 5.94 8.06
C ALA A 31 6.30 6.96 8.95
N ALA A 32 5.86 7.14 10.19
CA ALA A 32 6.52 8.02 11.16
C ALA A 32 7.96 7.59 11.50
N LYS A 33 8.24 6.29 11.56
CA LYS A 33 9.61 5.77 11.74
C LYS A 33 10.47 5.91 10.48
N TRP A 34 9.85 5.87 9.30
CA TRP A 34 10.56 5.97 8.02
C TRP A 34 10.92 7.42 7.68
N ILE A 35 10.02 8.38 7.95
CA ILE A 35 10.15 9.78 7.51
C ILE A 35 11.33 10.52 8.16
N VAL A 36 11.75 10.12 9.37
CA VAL A 36 12.89 10.77 10.07
C VAL A 36 14.24 10.58 9.37
N HIS A 37 14.29 9.74 8.34
CA HIS A 37 15.47 9.49 7.52
C HIS A 37 15.35 10.03 6.09
N GLN A 38 14.29 10.77 5.77
CA GLN A 38 14.05 11.29 4.43
C GLN A 38 14.32 12.80 4.37
N GLU A 39 14.58 13.29 3.17
CA GLU A 39 14.65 14.73 2.92
C GLU A 39 13.25 15.39 3.03
N ASN A 40 13.22 16.72 3.00
CA ASN A 40 11.94 17.44 2.98
C ASN A 40 11.20 17.18 1.68
N GLY A 41 9.94 16.75 1.77
CA GLY A 41 9.13 16.45 0.60
C GLY A 41 7.72 15.99 0.97
N LEU A 42 6.90 15.76 -0.06
CA LEU A 42 5.60 15.12 0.08
C LEU A 42 5.73 13.65 -0.29
N TYR A 43 5.40 12.78 0.65
CA TYR A 43 5.51 11.33 0.50
C TYR A 43 4.16 10.65 0.69
N ASP A 44 4.01 9.49 0.05
CA ASP A 44 2.86 8.62 0.21
C ASP A 44 3.29 7.21 0.71
N MET A 45 2.33 6.29 0.84
CA MET A 45 2.64 4.93 1.28
C MET A 45 3.40 4.10 0.24
N GLN A 46 3.44 4.50 -1.03
CA GLN A 46 4.30 3.85 -2.02
C GLN A 46 5.77 4.15 -1.74
N ASP A 47 6.09 5.36 -1.29
CA ASP A 47 7.45 5.70 -0.82
C ASP A 47 7.84 4.88 0.41
N VAL A 48 6.97 4.86 1.43
CA VAL A 48 7.20 4.14 2.70
C VAL A 48 7.37 2.63 2.48
N LEU A 49 6.72 2.08 1.45
CA LEU A 49 6.78 0.66 1.11
C LEU A 49 7.83 0.33 0.04
N GLY A 50 8.51 1.32 -0.54
CA GLY A 50 9.49 1.12 -1.61
C GLY A 50 8.88 0.58 -2.90
N LEU A 51 7.66 1.00 -3.24
CA LEU A 51 6.90 0.52 -4.40
C LEU A 51 7.00 1.43 -5.63
N ARG A 52 7.68 2.57 -5.52
CA ARG A 52 8.03 3.39 -6.70
C ARG A 52 9.19 2.72 -7.44
N GLU A 53 8.86 2.09 -8.57
CA GLU A 53 9.72 1.40 -9.54
C GLU A 53 11.00 0.69 -9.03
N ILE A 54 11.00 -0.64 -9.20
CA ILE A 54 12.18 -1.32 -9.75
C ILE A 54 12.22 -0.90 -11.23
N LYS A 55 13.22 -0.10 -11.62
CA LYS A 55 13.54 0.15 -13.03
C LYS A 55 14.00 -1.13 -13.73
#